data_AF-A0A3D0T5T8-F1
#
_entry.id   AF-A0A3D0T5T8-F1
#
_cell.length_a   1.000
_cell.length_b   1.000
_cell.length_c   1.000
_cell.angle_alpha   90.00
_cell.angle_beta   90.00
_cell.angle_gamma   90.00
#
_symmetry.space_group_name_H-M   'P 1'
#
loop_
_entity.id
_entity.type
_entity.pdbx_description
1 polymer ?
#
loop_
_entity_poly.entity_id
_entity_poly.type
_entity_poly.pdbx_seq_one_letter_code
_entity_poly.pdbx_strand_id
1 'polypeptide(L)'
;MSQERFNGQPIEARFADELAKARSLLNPGFLRLEAEETNVPMPVQNVIRQLTATGIWFRLSRNLKAESCADATHKRNRGLGQMGIPLHDELKTFLGQTIGPDGQEIIVMVHCRGDQDLDFDLIEKALKAKAPLERLSPDKISALGVNYGLINPFTGAETVSHDRGQMIYSPFVQVFDSDVILPPTVPPTMMTNTGDYTWAVEFDTQELIKVIFRAKVVTVTKEEFFEGARFANSRLALLTGNSPESGMSLLVKINEKIRAALGENGNFGDVSLPNVTFRSVPAMGLTMDLSQRREQVWRLIRPVIEELAKQEPDVLTIACNTTPYFTQEIAEMLDRRTTLLTTPRVTLDFLKARQISQVALIGIPYVAELEEWSAFLRPLREAGVEVEKLSPKALERINELAFAVKRSAATEANLTSLANVLRDILDREVNAQTIAIALTEISQLLPFTRRSISRGKTLIDTLDLLANAVALRLLKKPFVYSATY
;
A
#
# COMPACT_ATOMS: atom_id res chain seq x y z
N MET A 1 12.08 -1.06 53.15
CA MET A 1 11.37 0.05 52.50
C MET A 1 12.05 1.35 52.88
N SER A 2 13.12 1.70 52.17
CA SER A 2 13.78 3.01 52.27
C SER A 2 13.53 3.71 50.95
N GLN A 3 12.75 4.79 50.95
CA GLN A 3 12.59 5.64 49.77
C GLN A 3 13.94 6.32 49.51
N GLU A 4 14.56 6.00 48.38
CA GLU A 4 15.79 6.66 47.95
C GLU A 4 15.51 8.14 47.67
N ARG A 5 16.35 9.01 48.24
CA ARG A 5 16.29 10.46 48.10
C ARG A 5 17.64 10.92 47.55
N PHE A 6 17.63 11.75 46.51
CA PHE A 6 18.81 12.47 46.03
C PHE A 6 18.56 13.97 46.25
N ASN A 7 19.43 14.65 47.01
CA ASN A 7 19.27 16.05 47.42
C ASN A 7 17.90 16.39 48.07
N GLY A 8 17.37 15.49 48.90
CA GLY A 8 16.25 15.82 49.80
C GLY A 8 14.85 15.85 49.17
N GLN A 9 14.70 15.59 47.88
CA GLN A 9 13.38 15.49 47.24
C GLN A 9 12.97 14.01 46.99
N PRO A 10 11.68 13.65 47.14
CA PRO A 10 11.16 12.36 46.70
C PRO A 10 11.25 12.24 45.18
N ILE A 11 11.75 11.11 44.67
CA ILE A 11 11.87 10.83 43.22
C ILE A 11 10.53 11.02 42.48
N GLU A 12 9.42 10.68 43.14
CA GLU A 12 8.04 10.82 42.65
C GLU A 12 7.62 12.27 42.33
N ALA A 13 8.12 13.26 43.08
CA ALA A 13 7.76 14.67 42.90
C ALA A 13 8.51 15.30 41.71
N ARG A 14 9.75 14.88 41.46
CA ARG A 14 10.53 15.28 40.29
C ARG A 14 9.98 14.66 39.00
N PHE A 15 9.40 13.46 39.10
CA PHE A 15 8.74 12.77 37.99
C PHE A 15 7.51 13.53 37.48
N ALA A 16 6.63 14.01 38.38
CA ALA A 16 5.47 14.81 37.99
C ALA A 16 5.87 16.11 37.26
N ASP A 17 6.95 16.76 37.72
CA ASP A 17 7.48 17.98 37.11
C ASP A 17 8.20 17.74 35.76
N GLU A 18 8.93 16.62 35.61
CA GLU A 18 9.54 16.23 34.34
C GLU A 18 8.49 15.76 33.31
N LEU A 19 7.43 15.07 33.74
CA LEU A 19 6.28 14.71 32.89
C LEU A 19 5.43 15.93 32.54
N ALA A 20 5.25 16.88 33.45
CA ALA A 20 4.56 18.14 33.19
C ALA A 20 5.38 19.02 32.23
N LYS A 21 6.72 19.07 32.40
CA LYS A 21 7.63 19.73 31.45
C LYS A 21 7.69 19.04 30.10
N ALA A 22 7.70 17.70 30.05
CA ALA A 22 7.58 16.95 28.81
C ALA A 22 6.23 17.26 28.15
N ARG A 23 5.12 17.23 28.90
CA ARG A 23 3.78 17.63 28.41
C ARG A 23 3.71 19.09 27.96
N SER A 24 4.51 20.00 28.52
CA SER A 24 4.52 21.43 28.15
C SER A 24 5.51 21.80 27.04
N LEU A 25 6.58 21.01 26.85
CA LEU A 25 7.58 21.18 25.79
C LEU A 25 7.23 20.40 24.52
N LEU A 26 6.41 19.35 24.65
CA LEU A 26 5.90 18.58 23.54
C LEU A 26 4.66 19.26 22.97
N ASN A 27 4.66 19.54 21.67
CA ASN A 27 3.46 19.90 20.94
C ASN A 27 2.36 18.85 21.26
N PRO A 28 1.07 19.20 21.35
CA PRO A 28 0.00 18.28 21.76
C PRO A 28 -0.18 17.01 20.89
N GLY A 29 0.57 16.86 19.80
CA GLY A 29 0.59 15.67 18.94
C GLY A 29 1.63 14.58 19.30
N PHE A 30 2.53 14.81 20.26
CA PHE A 30 3.70 13.95 20.49
C PHE A 30 3.56 12.91 21.61
N LEU A 31 2.42 12.86 22.30
CA LEU A 31 2.19 11.90 23.37
C LEU A 31 0.69 11.55 23.45
N ARG A 32 0.24 10.51 22.74
CA ARG A 32 -1.01 9.81 23.12
C ARG A 32 -0.66 8.77 24.18
N LEU A 33 -0.34 9.24 25.38
CA LEU A 33 -0.60 8.40 26.57
C LEU A 33 -2.11 8.42 26.75
N GLU A 34 -2.73 7.25 26.84
CA GLU A 34 -4.14 7.22 27.22
C GLU A 34 -4.29 7.83 28.62
N ALA A 35 -5.39 8.56 28.86
CA ALA A 35 -5.57 9.42 30.02
C ALA A 35 -5.49 8.70 31.39
N GLU A 36 -5.39 7.36 31.39
CA GLU A 36 -5.46 6.47 32.54
C GLU A 36 -4.10 5.83 32.91
N GLU A 37 -3.03 6.08 32.14
CA GLU A 37 -1.75 5.43 32.36
C GLU A 37 -0.96 6.05 33.52
N THR A 38 -0.92 5.34 34.65
CA THR A 38 -0.27 5.78 35.90
C THR A 38 1.15 5.21 36.12
N ASN A 39 1.61 4.24 35.29
CA ASN A 39 2.91 3.61 35.47
C ASN A 39 3.61 3.30 34.13
N VAL A 40 4.58 4.14 33.76
CA VAL A 40 5.43 3.98 32.57
C VAL A 40 6.78 3.37 33.01
N PRO A 41 7.24 2.24 32.45
CA PRO A 41 8.50 1.62 32.88
C PRO A 41 9.72 2.53 32.68
N MET A 42 10.71 2.43 33.57
CA MET A 42 11.91 3.28 33.55
C MET A 42 12.67 3.28 32.21
N PRO A 43 12.84 2.15 31.51
CA PRO A 43 13.44 2.14 30.17
C PRO A 43 12.69 3.01 29.16
N VAL A 44 11.36 2.98 29.20
CA VAL A 44 10.50 3.78 28.32
C VAL A 44 10.66 5.27 28.63
N GLN A 45 10.73 5.65 29.91
CA GLN A 45 10.96 7.02 30.33
C GLN A 45 12.31 7.56 29.82
N ASN A 46 13.35 6.73 29.81
CA ASN A 46 14.67 7.10 29.29
C ASN A 46 14.61 7.42 27.79
N VAL A 47 13.94 6.57 27.00
CA VAL A 47 13.73 6.81 25.56
C VAL A 47 13.00 8.12 25.33
N ILE A 48 11.93 8.40 26.09
CA ILE A 48 11.18 9.66 26.01
C ILE A 48 12.09 10.86 26.25
N ARG A 49 12.88 10.82 27.33
CA ARG A 49 13.80 11.92 27.69
C ARG A 49 14.82 12.17 26.59
N GLN A 50 15.42 11.11 26.05
CA GLN A 50 16.42 11.22 24.99
C GLN A 50 15.82 11.86 23.74
N LEU A 51 14.71 11.31 23.23
CA LEU A 51 14.08 11.79 22.01
C LEU A 51 13.58 13.23 22.14
N THR A 52 12.97 13.57 23.27
CA THR A 52 12.50 14.93 23.56
C THR A 52 13.66 15.93 23.63
N ALA A 53 14.75 15.57 24.32
CA ALA A 53 15.91 16.45 24.44
C ALA A 53 16.59 16.72 23.10
N THR A 54 16.60 15.75 22.19
CA THR A 54 17.15 15.88 20.84
C THR A 54 16.21 16.53 19.82
N GLY A 55 14.93 16.69 20.16
CA GLY A 55 13.93 17.26 19.26
C GLY A 55 13.52 16.37 18.08
N ILE A 56 13.82 15.07 18.12
CA ILE A 56 13.38 14.11 17.09
C ILE A 56 11.87 13.94 17.18
N TRP A 57 11.19 13.83 16.03
CA TRP A 57 9.80 13.39 16.03
C TRP A 57 9.66 11.94 16.48
N PHE A 58 8.79 11.69 17.46
CA PHE A 58 8.48 10.33 17.89
C PHE A 58 7.02 10.16 18.31
N ARG A 59 6.57 8.92 18.25
CA ARG A 59 5.28 8.47 18.77
C ARG A 59 5.44 7.19 19.57
N LEU A 60 4.90 7.18 20.78
CA LEU A 60 4.82 5.96 21.59
C LEU A 60 3.55 5.19 21.30
N SER A 61 3.62 3.88 21.45
CA SER A 61 2.46 3.02 21.40
C SER A 61 2.53 1.85 22.37
N ARG A 62 1.35 1.44 22.85
CA ARG A 62 1.13 0.20 23.59
C ARG A 62 0.89 -0.94 22.61
N ASN A 63 1.59 -2.04 22.86
CA ASN A 63 1.59 -3.22 22.02
C ASN A 63 1.19 -4.45 22.85
N LEU A 64 0.76 -5.50 22.16
CA LEU A 64 0.76 -6.83 22.77
C LEU A 64 2.22 -7.25 23.04
N LYS A 65 2.43 -8.08 24.06
CA LYS A 65 3.78 -8.53 24.47
C LYS A 65 4.52 -9.18 23.30
N ALA A 66 5.55 -8.51 22.78
CA ALA A 66 6.34 -8.94 21.63
C ALA A 66 7.77 -9.28 22.04
N GLU A 67 8.17 -10.55 21.94
CA GLU A 67 9.46 -11.05 22.43
C GLU A 67 10.52 -11.21 21.31
N SER A 68 10.10 -11.04 20.06
CA SER A 68 10.95 -11.20 18.87
C SER A 68 10.55 -10.20 17.77
N CYS A 69 11.40 -10.03 16.75
CA CYS A 69 11.05 -9.24 15.56
C CYS A 69 9.83 -9.84 14.81
N ALA A 70 9.76 -11.18 14.68
CA ALA A 70 8.62 -11.85 14.03
C ALA A 70 7.32 -11.74 14.85
N ASP A 71 7.42 -11.63 16.17
CA ASP A 71 6.28 -11.34 17.03
C ASP A 71 5.83 -9.89 16.89
N ALA A 72 6.78 -8.96 16.78
CA ALA A 72 6.53 -7.54 16.68
C ALA A 72 5.66 -7.18 15.46
N THR A 73 5.83 -7.87 14.33
CA THR A 73 5.04 -7.60 13.10
C THR A 73 3.55 -7.77 13.29
N HIS A 74 3.10 -8.61 14.21
CA HIS A 74 1.67 -8.87 14.43
C HIS A 74 1.14 -8.18 15.69
N LYS A 75 2.05 -7.73 16.56
CA LYS A 75 1.72 -7.27 17.93
C LYS A 75 1.95 -5.79 18.15
N ARG A 76 2.63 -5.09 17.24
CA ARG A 76 2.88 -3.65 17.34
C ARG A 76 1.71 -2.82 16.85
N ASN A 77 1.46 -1.74 17.54
CA ASN A 77 0.40 -0.81 17.24
C ASN A 77 1.00 0.48 16.67
N ARG A 78 0.80 0.75 15.37
CA ARG A 78 1.12 2.05 14.76
C ARG A 78 -0.06 3.03 14.81
N GLY A 79 -1.16 2.62 15.44
CA GLY A 79 -2.38 3.40 15.63
C GLY A 79 -3.02 3.89 14.33
N LEU A 80 -3.01 3.03 13.31
CA LEU A 80 -3.72 3.17 12.04
C LEU A 80 -4.99 2.28 12.00
N GLY A 81 -5.52 1.91 13.17
CA GLY A 81 -6.75 1.10 13.30
C GLY A 81 -6.57 -0.41 13.15
N GLN A 82 -5.37 -0.90 12.81
CA GLN A 82 -5.01 -2.32 12.82
C GLN A 82 -3.77 -2.59 13.66
N MET A 83 -3.72 -3.78 14.26
CA MET A 83 -2.55 -4.30 14.96
C MET A 83 -1.60 -4.95 13.95
N GLY A 84 -0.32 -4.68 14.13
CA GLY A 84 0.77 -5.16 13.28
C GLY A 84 1.44 -4.03 12.50
N ILE A 85 2.68 -4.28 12.11
CA ILE A 85 3.48 -3.44 11.22
C ILE A 85 4.21 -4.33 10.20
N PRO A 86 4.56 -3.80 9.02
CA PRO A 86 5.49 -4.51 8.14
C PRO A 86 6.79 -4.85 8.85
N LEU A 87 7.34 -6.03 8.57
CA LEU A 87 8.63 -6.43 9.13
C LEU A 87 9.77 -5.49 8.72
N HIS A 88 9.68 -4.86 7.55
CA HIS A 88 10.65 -3.85 7.13
C HIS A 88 10.56 -2.52 7.89
N ASP A 89 9.45 -2.23 8.58
CA ASP A 89 9.31 -1.04 9.43
C ASP A 89 9.83 -1.28 10.85
N GLU A 90 10.10 -2.54 11.20
CA GLU A 90 10.78 -2.90 12.44
C GLU A 90 12.28 -2.58 12.33
N LEU A 91 12.80 -1.74 13.23
CA LEU A 91 14.23 -1.53 13.37
C LEU A 91 14.81 -2.59 14.32
N LYS A 92 15.41 -3.62 13.72
CA LYS A 92 16.09 -4.72 14.39
C LYS A 92 17.49 -4.28 14.82
N THR A 93 17.82 -4.54 16.09
CA THR A 93 19.15 -4.23 16.64
C THR A 93 19.87 -5.51 17.05
N PHE A 94 21.05 -5.72 16.47
CA PHE A 94 22.01 -6.74 16.89
C PHE A 94 23.06 -6.12 17.81
N LEU A 95 23.47 -6.86 18.86
CA LEU A 95 24.54 -6.47 19.76
C LEU A 95 25.66 -7.51 19.70
N GLY A 96 26.86 -7.05 19.36
CA GLY A 96 28.03 -7.90 19.22
C GLY A 96 29.31 -7.27 19.75
N GLN A 97 30.38 -8.05 19.73
CA GLN A 97 31.74 -7.64 20.09
C GLN A 97 32.74 -8.03 19.00
N THR A 98 33.78 -7.24 18.87
CA THR A 98 34.95 -7.53 18.03
C THR A 98 36.19 -6.79 18.58
N ILE A 99 37.34 -6.98 17.96
CA ILE A 99 38.57 -6.23 18.27
C ILE A 99 38.79 -5.15 17.21
N GLY A 100 38.92 -3.91 17.64
CA GLY A 100 39.13 -2.74 16.81
C GLY A 100 40.52 -2.64 16.17
N PRO A 101 40.71 -1.65 15.27
CA PRO A 101 41.99 -1.42 14.60
C PRO A 101 43.12 -1.01 15.56
N ASP A 102 42.78 -0.48 16.74
CA ASP A 102 43.70 -0.16 17.83
C ASP A 102 44.00 -1.34 18.77
N GLY A 103 43.35 -2.49 18.54
CA GLY A 103 43.48 -3.68 19.39
C GLY A 103 42.58 -3.67 20.64
N GLN A 104 41.71 -2.68 20.80
CA GLN A 104 40.74 -2.62 21.91
C GLN A 104 39.46 -3.39 21.57
N GLU A 105 38.78 -3.89 22.60
CA GLU A 105 37.44 -4.48 22.43
C GLU A 105 36.44 -3.39 22.03
N ILE A 106 35.66 -3.65 20.98
CA ILE A 106 34.56 -2.81 20.53
C ILE A 106 33.27 -3.58 20.75
N ILE A 107 32.34 -2.99 21.51
CA ILE A 107 30.95 -3.43 21.54
C ILE A 107 30.17 -2.59 20.53
N VAL A 108 29.46 -3.26 19.64
CA VAL A 108 28.76 -2.66 18.50
C VAL A 108 27.28 -3.01 18.52
N MET A 109 26.45 -2.00 18.26
CA MET A 109 25.05 -2.15 17.89
C MET A 109 24.92 -2.00 16.37
N VAL A 110 24.31 -2.99 15.72
CA VAL A 110 24.06 -2.98 14.28
C VAL A 110 22.56 -2.96 14.04
N HIS A 111 22.09 -1.95 13.32
CA HIS A 111 20.68 -1.69 13.08
C HIS A 111 20.33 -1.94 11.62
N CYS A 112 19.36 -2.80 11.37
CA CYS A 112 18.83 -3.11 10.05
C CYS A 112 17.31 -3.24 10.11
N ARG A 113 16.67 -3.41 8.97
CA ARG A 113 15.24 -3.71 8.92
C ARG A 113 14.98 -5.14 9.42
N GLY A 114 13.79 -5.37 9.98
CA GLY A 114 13.44 -6.65 10.59
C GLY A 114 13.48 -7.83 9.62
N ASP A 115 13.29 -7.57 8.33
CA ASP A 115 13.24 -8.54 7.23
C ASP A 115 14.60 -8.82 6.60
N GLN A 116 15.66 -8.13 7.06
CA GLN A 116 17.00 -8.28 6.53
C GLN A 116 17.90 -9.16 7.42
N ASP A 117 18.79 -9.88 6.74
CA ASP A 117 19.87 -10.63 7.36
C ASP A 117 21.19 -9.86 7.30
N LEU A 118 21.86 -9.81 8.44
CA LEU A 118 23.15 -9.16 8.58
C LEU A 118 24.25 -9.96 7.88
N ASP A 119 25.15 -9.24 7.24
CA ASP A 119 26.39 -9.74 6.68
C ASP A 119 27.55 -9.34 7.59
N PHE A 120 28.11 -10.32 8.30
CA PHE A 120 29.15 -10.09 9.30
C PHE A 120 30.45 -9.61 8.65
N ASP A 121 30.77 -10.06 7.44
CA ASP A 121 31.98 -9.66 6.73
C ASP A 121 31.91 -8.16 6.36
N LEU A 122 30.74 -7.69 5.92
CA LEU A 122 30.51 -6.26 5.64
C LEU A 122 30.63 -5.41 6.91
N ILE A 123 30.10 -5.89 8.04
CA ILE A 123 30.20 -5.19 9.33
C ILE A 123 31.66 -5.11 9.81
N GLU A 124 32.37 -6.24 9.79
CA GLU A 124 33.78 -6.32 10.17
C GLU A 124 34.65 -5.36 9.35
N LYS A 125 34.40 -5.31 8.04
CA LYS A 125 35.06 -4.36 7.13
C LYS A 125 34.74 -2.91 7.49
N ALA A 126 33.49 -2.58 7.81
CA ALA A 126 33.08 -1.22 8.21
C ALA A 126 33.66 -0.80 9.58
N LEU A 127 33.93 -1.76 10.45
CA LEU A 127 34.59 -1.55 11.74
C LEU A 127 36.12 -1.57 11.67
N LYS A 128 36.70 -2.06 10.56
CA LYS A 128 38.13 -2.40 10.46
C LYS A 128 38.55 -3.36 11.56
N ALA A 129 37.72 -4.38 11.78
CA ALA A 129 37.90 -5.38 12.81
C ALA A 129 39.18 -6.20 12.58
N LYS A 130 39.84 -6.57 13.68
CA LYS A 130 40.99 -7.49 13.71
C LYS A 130 40.62 -8.90 14.17
N ALA A 131 39.41 -9.10 14.64
CA ALA A 131 38.86 -10.39 15.06
C ALA A 131 37.43 -10.54 14.51
N PRO A 132 36.93 -11.77 14.36
CA PRO A 132 35.55 -12.01 13.92
C PRO A 132 34.53 -11.30 14.84
N LEU A 133 33.43 -10.85 14.24
CA LEU A 133 32.30 -10.30 14.97
C LEU A 133 31.52 -11.45 15.63
N GLU A 134 31.39 -11.37 16.95
CA GLU A 134 30.67 -12.36 17.74
C GLU A 134 29.46 -11.73 18.41
N ARG A 135 28.36 -12.50 18.54
CA ARG A 135 27.22 -12.07 19.34
C ARG A 135 27.63 -12.01 20.80
N LEU A 136 27.21 -10.95 21.49
CA LEU A 136 27.44 -10.85 22.93
C LEU A 136 26.75 -12.00 23.69
N SER A 137 27.47 -12.66 24.59
CA SER A 137 26.91 -13.73 25.43
C SER A 137 25.82 -13.19 26.38
N PRO A 138 24.79 -13.99 26.75
CA PRO A 138 23.76 -13.58 27.70
C PRO A 138 24.31 -13.00 29.01
N ASP A 139 25.38 -13.58 29.56
CA ASP A 139 26.00 -13.11 30.81
C ASP A 139 26.57 -11.69 30.68
N LYS A 140 27.30 -11.42 29.59
CA LYS A 140 27.78 -10.05 29.26
C LYS A 140 26.62 -9.09 29.03
N ILE A 141 25.55 -9.51 28.36
CA ILE A 141 24.35 -8.68 28.14
C ILE A 141 23.70 -8.31 29.48
N SER A 142 23.56 -9.28 30.38
CA SER A 142 23.02 -9.07 31.73
C SER A 142 23.92 -8.16 32.57
N ALA A 143 25.25 -8.32 32.47
CA ALA A 143 26.21 -7.45 33.15
C ALA A 143 26.14 -5.98 32.67
N LEU A 144 25.69 -5.74 31.44
CA LEU A 144 25.42 -4.41 30.90
C LEU A 144 24.04 -3.86 31.32
N GLY A 145 23.26 -4.61 32.10
CA GLY A 145 21.92 -4.22 32.54
C GLY A 145 20.86 -4.29 31.43
N VAL A 146 21.13 -5.05 30.36
CA VAL A 146 20.26 -5.16 29.19
C VAL A 146 19.68 -6.58 29.14
N ASN A 147 18.48 -6.74 28.55
CA ASN A 147 17.88 -8.05 28.30
C ASN A 147 17.77 -8.33 26.80
N TYR A 148 17.88 -9.60 26.42
CA TYR A 148 17.62 -10.04 25.05
C TYR A 148 16.21 -9.64 24.61
N GLY A 149 16.06 -9.23 23.35
CA GLY A 149 14.77 -8.77 22.79
C GLY A 149 14.37 -7.33 23.17
N LEU A 150 15.09 -6.70 24.10
CA LEU A 150 14.86 -5.31 24.55
C LEU A 150 15.96 -4.33 24.11
N ILE A 151 16.93 -4.82 23.34
CA ILE A 151 18.01 -4.00 22.80
C ILE A 151 17.45 -3.12 21.69
N ASN A 152 17.79 -1.83 21.72
CA ASN A 152 17.38 -0.80 20.77
C ASN A 152 18.46 0.31 20.69
N PRO A 153 18.35 1.28 19.76
CA PRO A 153 19.34 2.37 19.59
C PRO A 153 19.56 3.26 20.82
N PHE A 154 18.64 3.25 21.78
CA PHE A 154 18.64 4.08 22.98
C PHE A 154 19.29 3.39 24.19
N THR A 155 19.59 2.10 24.04
CA THR A 155 20.05 1.24 25.14
C THR A 155 21.40 1.70 25.69
N GLY A 156 21.44 1.99 26.99
CA GLY A 156 22.65 2.46 27.69
C GLY A 156 23.12 3.85 27.28
N ALA A 157 22.36 4.56 26.43
CA ALA A 157 22.75 5.87 25.93
C ALA A 157 22.36 6.99 26.89
N GLU A 158 23.07 8.12 26.79
CA GLU A 158 22.80 9.33 27.55
C GLU A 158 22.71 10.54 26.62
N THR A 159 21.91 11.54 26.99
CA THR A 159 21.88 12.79 26.25
C THR A 159 22.97 13.72 26.75
N VAL A 160 23.78 14.25 25.84
CA VAL A 160 24.88 15.17 26.13
C VAL A 160 24.74 16.45 25.31
N SER A 161 25.16 17.58 25.88
CA SER A 161 25.29 18.85 25.15
C SER A 161 26.51 18.81 24.22
N HIS A 162 26.32 19.20 22.97
CA HIS A 162 27.36 19.29 21.94
C HIS A 162 27.20 20.58 21.13
N ASP A 163 28.23 20.99 20.40
CA ASP A 163 28.21 22.20 19.53
C ASP A 163 27.10 22.19 18.47
N ARG A 164 26.50 21.04 18.20
CA ARG A 164 25.42 20.83 17.22
C ARG A 164 24.04 20.71 17.87
N GLY A 165 23.94 20.93 19.18
CA GLY A 165 22.73 20.72 19.98
C GLY A 165 22.84 19.54 20.95
N GLN A 166 21.70 19.05 21.43
CA GLN A 166 21.65 17.85 22.25
C GLN A 166 21.90 16.62 21.37
N MET A 167 22.80 15.75 21.81
CA MET A 167 23.20 14.53 21.10
C MET A 167 23.00 13.30 21.99
N ILE A 168 22.73 12.16 21.39
CA ILE A 168 22.71 10.86 22.06
C ILE A 168 24.11 10.28 22.04
N TYR A 169 24.75 10.20 23.20
CA TYR A 169 26.00 9.49 23.39
C TYR A 169 25.71 8.04 23.76
N SER A 170 26.09 7.11 22.89
CA SER A 170 26.02 5.68 23.17
C SER A 170 27.39 5.18 23.63
N PRO A 171 27.44 4.33 24.67
CA PRO A 171 28.68 3.65 25.04
C PRO A 171 29.08 2.58 24.00
N PHE A 172 28.20 2.28 23.05
CA PHE A 172 28.41 1.31 21.99
C PHE A 172 28.60 2.01 20.65
N VAL A 173 29.41 1.44 19.77
CA VAL A 173 29.48 1.90 18.38
C VAL A 173 28.16 1.57 17.70
N GLN A 174 27.48 2.56 17.11
CA GLN A 174 26.24 2.31 16.37
C GLN A 174 26.47 2.32 14.86
N VAL A 175 26.08 1.23 14.21
CA VAL A 175 26.15 1.05 12.75
C VAL A 175 24.74 0.83 12.23
N PHE A 176 24.31 1.65 11.29
CA PHE A 176 23.01 1.58 10.63
C PHE A 176 23.22 1.10 9.21
N ASP A 177 22.37 0.16 8.78
CA ASP A 177 22.32 -0.25 7.38
C ASP A 177 21.93 0.90 6.45
N SER A 178 22.47 0.92 5.24
CA SER A 178 22.14 1.97 4.26
C SER A 178 20.66 1.97 3.86
N ASP A 179 19.93 0.87 4.00
CA ASP A 179 18.53 0.83 3.62
C ASP A 179 17.60 1.45 4.67
N VAL A 180 18.06 1.63 5.93
CA VAL A 180 17.23 2.26 6.97
C VAL A 180 17.10 3.78 6.79
N ILE A 181 17.95 4.40 5.98
CA ILE A 181 17.83 5.82 5.61
C ILE A 181 16.93 6.03 4.39
N LEU A 182 16.68 5.01 3.59
CA LEU A 182 15.79 5.10 2.44
C LEU A 182 14.34 4.99 2.93
N PRO A 183 13.43 5.92 2.62
CA PRO A 183 12.02 5.79 2.99
C PRO A 183 11.37 4.78 2.04
N PRO A 184 11.09 3.55 2.49
CA PRO A 184 10.58 2.54 1.58
C PRO A 184 9.06 2.60 1.45
N THR A 185 8.39 3.12 2.47
CA THR A 185 6.95 3.16 2.67
C THR A 185 6.56 4.49 3.32
N VAL A 186 5.28 4.82 3.23
CA VAL A 186 4.68 5.87 4.07
C VAL A 186 4.11 5.16 5.31
N PRO A 187 4.26 5.68 6.53
CA PRO A 187 5.12 6.80 6.90
C PRO A 187 6.62 6.43 6.76
N PRO A 188 7.51 7.39 6.43
CA PRO A 188 8.96 7.18 6.28
C PRO A 188 9.67 7.00 7.63
N THR A 189 9.03 6.33 8.57
CA THR A 189 9.44 6.14 9.95
C THR A 189 9.68 4.65 10.20
N MET A 190 10.43 4.34 11.24
CA MET A 190 10.60 2.97 11.71
C MET A 190 10.16 2.86 13.16
N MET A 191 9.92 1.63 13.60
CA MET A 191 9.52 1.33 14.97
C MET A 191 10.53 0.40 15.64
N THR A 192 10.82 0.63 16.92
CA THR A 192 11.56 -0.32 17.77
C THR A 192 10.93 -0.42 19.16
N ASN A 193 11.35 -1.39 19.97
CA ASN A 193 10.90 -1.50 21.35
C ASN A 193 11.52 -0.37 22.18
N THR A 194 10.90 0.00 23.30
CA THR A 194 11.44 1.05 24.19
C THR A 194 12.13 0.48 25.43
N GLY A 195 12.71 -0.72 25.32
CA GLY A 195 13.27 -1.45 26.45
C GLY A 195 12.20 -2.13 27.32
N ASP A 196 10.98 -2.28 26.79
CA ASP A 196 9.87 -3.01 27.41
C ASP A 196 9.10 -3.80 26.33
N TYR A 197 8.66 -5.02 26.65
CA TYR A 197 7.98 -5.91 25.70
C TYR A 197 6.58 -5.43 25.26
N THR A 198 5.99 -4.48 25.98
CA THR A 198 4.63 -3.97 25.77
C THR A 198 4.60 -2.55 25.20
N TRP A 199 5.77 -1.97 24.92
CA TRP A 199 5.90 -0.63 24.39
C TRP A 199 6.77 -0.59 23.13
N ALA A 200 6.38 0.25 22.18
CA ALA A 200 7.24 0.65 21.07
C ALA A 200 7.30 2.16 20.93
N VAL A 201 8.29 2.59 20.18
CA VAL A 201 8.45 3.95 19.70
C VAL A 201 8.61 3.92 18.19
N GLU A 202 7.88 4.81 17.54
CA GLU A 202 8.00 5.17 16.14
C GLU A 202 8.78 6.47 16.02
N PHE A 203 9.70 6.57 15.06
CA PHE A 203 10.55 7.75 14.85
C PHE A 203 11.08 7.82 13.42
N ASP A 204 11.55 9.00 13.00
CA ASP A 204 12.31 9.15 11.76
C ASP A 204 13.75 8.68 11.99
N THR A 205 14.17 7.65 11.23
CA THR A 205 15.50 7.05 11.40
C THR A 205 16.61 7.96 10.87
N GLN A 206 16.34 8.80 9.86
CA GLN A 206 17.30 9.80 9.40
C GLN A 206 17.52 10.89 10.44
N GLU A 207 16.46 11.34 11.13
CA GLU A 207 16.60 12.27 12.25
C GLU A 207 17.37 11.64 13.42
N LEU A 208 17.07 10.39 13.75
CA LEU A 208 17.77 9.65 14.80
C LEU A 208 19.28 9.56 14.54
N ILE A 209 19.68 9.14 13.34
CA ILE A 209 21.09 8.97 12.99
C ILE A 209 21.86 10.29 13.11
N LYS A 210 21.23 11.44 12.80
CA LYS A 210 21.87 12.76 12.87
C LYS A 210 22.26 13.18 14.29
N VAL A 211 21.53 12.69 15.29
CA VAL A 211 21.76 13.08 16.70
C VAL A 211 22.51 12.03 17.51
N ILE A 212 22.76 10.84 16.96
CA ILE A 212 23.61 9.83 17.61
C ILE A 212 25.08 10.16 17.35
N PHE A 213 25.84 10.30 18.44
CA PHE A 213 27.26 10.59 18.36
C PHE A 213 28.01 9.45 17.67
N ARG A 214 28.75 9.77 16.59
CA ARG A 214 29.56 8.82 15.80
C ARG A 214 28.77 7.64 15.20
N ALA A 215 27.48 7.81 14.93
CA ALA A 215 26.73 6.83 14.13
C ALA A 215 27.40 6.64 12.75
N LYS A 216 27.49 5.39 12.30
CA LYS A 216 27.95 5.03 10.96
C LYS A 216 26.77 4.55 10.13
N VAL A 217 26.71 4.95 8.86
CA VAL A 217 25.74 4.42 7.88
C VAL A 217 26.53 3.71 6.79
N VAL A 218 26.36 2.40 6.68
CA VAL A 218 27.06 1.54 5.73
C VAL A 218 26.18 0.34 5.38
N THR A 219 26.33 -0.22 4.17
CA THR A 219 25.64 -1.46 3.81
C THR A 219 26.20 -2.63 4.63
N VAL A 220 25.33 -3.30 5.39
CA VAL A 220 25.67 -4.38 6.33
C VAL A 220 24.75 -5.59 6.22
N THR A 221 23.93 -5.67 5.17
CA THR A 221 22.96 -6.74 4.92
C THR A 221 23.28 -7.49 3.63
N LYS A 222 22.83 -8.74 3.54
CA LYS A 222 23.06 -9.62 2.37
C LYS A 222 22.12 -9.36 1.20
N GLU A 223 20.94 -8.82 1.47
CA GLU A 223 19.87 -8.65 0.50
C GLU A 223 19.63 -7.17 0.23
N GLU A 224 19.54 -6.80 -1.05
CA GLU A 224 18.98 -5.50 -1.42
C GLU A 224 17.49 -5.48 -1.03
N PHE A 225 17.08 -4.37 -0.41
CA PHE A 225 15.74 -4.13 0.08
C PHE A 225 14.58 -4.65 -0.79
N PHE A 226 13.61 -5.32 -0.14
CA PHE A 226 12.46 -6.01 -0.74
C PHE A 226 11.61 -5.13 -1.68
N GLU A 227 11.35 -5.61 -2.90
CA GLU A 227 10.59 -4.88 -3.93
C GLU A 227 9.14 -4.55 -3.53
N GLY A 228 8.55 -5.26 -2.57
CA GLY A 228 7.15 -5.05 -2.16
C GLY A 228 6.90 -3.70 -1.48
N ALA A 229 7.90 -3.11 -0.84
CA ALA A 229 7.77 -1.78 -0.28
C ALA A 229 7.79 -0.67 -1.35
N ARG A 230 8.26 -0.96 -2.58
CA ARG A 230 8.10 -0.04 -3.73
C ARG A 230 6.62 0.21 -4.08
N PHE A 231 5.67 -0.53 -3.50
CA PHE A 231 4.24 -0.40 -3.78
C PHE A 231 3.66 0.96 -3.36
N ALA A 232 4.08 1.53 -2.22
CA ALA A 232 3.57 2.82 -1.71
C ALA A 232 3.91 4.02 -2.64
N ASN A 233 4.86 3.82 -3.57
CA ASN A 233 5.22 4.81 -4.59
C ASN A 233 4.56 4.57 -5.95
N SER A 234 3.73 3.53 -6.09
CA SER A 234 3.07 3.26 -7.37
C SER A 234 2.02 4.33 -7.67
N ARG A 235 2.09 4.92 -8.86
CA ARG A 235 1.25 6.03 -9.30
C ARG A 235 0.18 5.54 -10.26
N LEU A 236 -1.08 5.66 -9.85
CA LEU A 236 -2.25 5.38 -10.67
C LEU A 236 -2.89 6.69 -11.16
N ALA A 237 -3.01 6.86 -12.47
CA ALA A 237 -3.88 7.87 -13.07
C ALA A 237 -5.20 7.21 -13.51
N LEU A 238 -6.32 7.70 -13.00
CA LEU A 238 -7.65 7.19 -13.33
C LEU A 238 -8.49 8.30 -13.97
N LEU A 239 -8.86 8.10 -15.24
CA LEU A 239 -9.79 8.96 -15.97
C LEU A 239 -11.21 8.35 -15.95
N THR A 240 -12.21 9.15 -15.60
CA THR A 240 -13.63 8.78 -15.63
C THR A 240 -14.49 9.93 -16.14
N GLY A 241 -15.78 9.69 -16.35
CA GLY A 241 -16.73 10.74 -16.72
C GLY A 241 -18.01 10.26 -17.41
N ASN A 242 -18.05 9.01 -17.86
CA ASN A 242 -19.24 8.39 -18.46
C ASN A 242 -19.51 7.01 -17.81
N SER A 243 -20.05 6.95 -16.60
CA SER A 243 -20.38 8.05 -15.69
C SER A 243 -19.28 8.29 -14.63
N PRO A 244 -19.25 9.43 -13.91
CA PRO A 244 -18.30 9.66 -12.81
C PRO A 244 -18.27 8.54 -11.76
N GLU A 245 -19.43 7.99 -11.41
CA GLU A 245 -19.62 6.91 -10.42
C GLU A 245 -18.88 5.63 -10.84
N SER A 246 -18.75 5.38 -12.15
CA SER A 246 -18.00 4.24 -12.67
C SER A 246 -16.52 4.29 -12.27
N GLY A 247 -15.95 5.49 -12.19
CA GLY A 247 -14.58 5.70 -11.73
C GLY A 247 -14.43 5.44 -10.23
N MET A 248 -15.39 5.89 -9.43
CA MET A 248 -15.39 5.62 -7.99
C MET A 248 -15.51 4.13 -7.71
N SER A 249 -16.41 3.45 -8.42
CA SER A 249 -16.59 1.99 -8.33
C SER A 249 -15.31 1.24 -8.72
N LEU A 250 -14.65 1.66 -9.81
CA LEU A 250 -13.38 1.07 -10.23
C LEU A 250 -12.29 1.23 -9.16
N LEU A 251 -12.17 2.42 -8.56
CA LEU A 251 -11.18 2.68 -7.53
C LEU A 251 -11.40 1.80 -6.28
N VAL A 252 -12.65 1.63 -5.85
CA VAL A 252 -12.99 0.72 -4.75
C VAL A 252 -12.57 -0.71 -5.09
N LYS A 253 -12.93 -1.21 -6.28
CA LYS A 253 -12.54 -2.55 -6.73
C LYS A 253 -11.02 -2.72 -6.81
N ILE A 254 -10.28 -1.72 -7.31
CA ILE A 254 -8.81 -1.77 -7.36
C ILE A 254 -8.24 -1.95 -5.95
N ASN A 255 -8.69 -1.15 -4.99
CA ASN A 255 -8.23 -1.25 -3.60
C ASN A 255 -8.55 -2.61 -2.97
N GLU A 256 -9.73 -3.16 -3.24
CA GLU A 256 -10.12 -4.51 -2.80
C GLU A 256 -9.20 -5.59 -3.40
N LYS A 257 -8.92 -5.52 -4.71
CA LYS A 257 -8.05 -6.48 -5.40
C LYS A 257 -6.60 -6.38 -4.91
N ILE A 258 -6.09 -5.18 -4.64
CA ILE A 258 -4.76 -4.98 -4.05
C ILE A 258 -4.66 -5.66 -2.69
N ARG A 259 -5.61 -5.35 -1.78
CA ARG A 259 -5.64 -5.92 -0.43
C ARG A 259 -5.74 -7.44 -0.47
N ALA A 260 -6.61 -7.98 -1.33
CA ALA A 260 -6.74 -9.43 -1.52
C ALA A 260 -5.44 -10.07 -2.04
N ALA A 261 -4.76 -9.42 -2.98
CA ALA A 261 -3.53 -9.93 -3.58
C ALA A 261 -2.30 -9.80 -2.66
N LEU A 262 -2.31 -8.89 -1.68
CA LEU A 262 -1.30 -8.76 -0.64
C LEU A 262 -1.48 -9.79 0.49
N GLY A 263 -2.72 -10.21 0.75
CA GLY A 263 -3.05 -11.14 1.84
C GLY A 263 -2.86 -10.52 3.23
N GLU A 264 -3.10 -11.31 4.28
CA GLU A 264 -3.07 -10.83 5.67
C GLU A 264 -1.69 -10.29 6.09
N ASN A 265 -0.61 -10.92 5.61
CA ASN A 265 0.76 -10.57 6.01
C ASN A 265 1.38 -9.45 5.16
N GLY A 266 0.73 -9.05 4.06
CA GLY A 266 1.23 -8.02 3.15
C GLY A 266 0.37 -6.75 3.09
N ASN A 267 -0.80 -6.76 3.74
CA ASN A 267 -1.73 -5.63 3.75
C ASN A 267 -1.61 -4.87 5.08
N PHE A 268 -1.05 -3.65 4.99
CA PHE A 268 -0.77 -2.79 6.13
C PHE A 268 -1.74 -1.60 6.22
N GLY A 269 -2.94 -1.75 5.65
CA GLY A 269 -3.96 -0.71 5.64
C GLY A 269 -3.70 0.34 4.56
N ASP A 270 -3.89 1.61 4.89
CA ASP A 270 -3.91 2.71 3.90
C ASP A 270 -2.58 2.87 3.15
N VAL A 271 -1.47 2.56 3.83
CA VAL A 271 -0.11 2.66 3.27
C VAL A 271 0.20 1.59 2.24
N SER A 272 -0.67 0.58 2.12
CA SER A 272 -0.62 -0.48 1.11
C SER A 272 -1.47 -0.17 -0.11
N LEU A 273 -1.89 1.08 -0.31
CA LEU A 273 -2.64 1.54 -1.49
C LEU A 273 -1.79 2.51 -2.33
N PRO A 274 -2.03 2.60 -3.66
CA PRO A 274 -1.23 3.44 -4.55
C PRO A 274 -1.55 4.92 -4.38
N ASN A 275 -0.64 5.78 -4.84
CA ASN A 275 -0.92 7.20 -5.05
C ASN A 275 -1.86 7.36 -6.26
N VAL A 276 -3.05 7.89 -6.05
CA VAL A 276 -4.08 7.99 -7.11
C VAL A 276 -4.30 9.45 -7.53
N THR A 277 -4.10 9.73 -8.81
CA THR A 277 -4.64 10.93 -9.47
C THR A 277 -5.95 10.58 -10.15
N PHE A 278 -7.06 11.13 -9.64
CA PHE A 278 -8.40 10.86 -10.14
C PHE A 278 -8.95 12.05 -10.91
N ARG A 279 -9.37 11.85 -12.17
CA ARG A 279 -9.97 12.90 -13.00
C ARG A 279 -11.35 12.48 -13.49
N SER A 280 -12.36 13.24 -13.08
CA SER A 280 -13.73 13.10 -13.57
C SER A 280 -14.02 14.18 -14.60
N VAL A 281 -14.36 13.77 -15.82
CA VAL A 281 -14.67 14.64 -16.96
C VAL A 281 -16.07 14.27 -17.47
N PRO A 282 -17.16 14.78 -16.88
CA PRO A 282 -18.53 14.43 -17.30
C PRO A 282 -18.81 14.63 -18.80
N ALA A 283 -18.06 15.52 -19.45
CA ALA A 283 -18.13 15.73 -20.89
C ALA A 283 -17.79 14.48 -21.73
N MET A 284 -17.13 13.48 -21.14
CA MET A 284 -16.91 12.15 -21.74
C MET A 284 -18.24 11.42 -22.04
N GLY A 285 -19.36 11.81 -21.44
CA GLY A 285 -20.69 11.32 -21.81
C GLY A 285 -21.02 11.48 -23.29
N LEU A 286 -20.42 12.48 -23.95
CA LEU A 286 -20.55 12.70 -25.40
C LEU A 286 -19.98 11.56 -26.25
N THR A 287 -19.21 10.64 -25.65
CA THR A 287 -18.78 9.40 -26.32
C THR A 287 -19.94 8.47 -26.68
N MET A 288 -21.13 8.71 -26.16
CA MET A 288 -22.34 7.99 -26.59
C MET A 288 -22.79 8.37 -28.02
N ASP A 289 -22.21 9.41 -28.62
CA ASP A 289 -22.47 9.85 -30.00
C ASP A 289 -21.14 10.02 -30.78
N LEU A 290 -20.18 9.11 -30.61
CA LEU A 290 -18.83 9.25 -31.19
C LEU A 290 -18.82 9.54 -32.70
N SER A 291 -19.75 8.95 -33.45
CA SER A 291 -19.88 9.16 -34.90
C SER A 291 -20.05 10.63 -35.29
N GLN A 292 -20.68 11.43 -34.44
CA GLN A 292 -20.93 12.86 -34.68
C GLN A 292 -20.00 13.76 -33.87
N ARG A 293 -19.46 13.26 -32.76
CA ARG A 293 -18.78 14.07 -31.74
C ARG A 293 -17.33 13.72 -31.51
N ARG A 294 -16.71 12.83 -32.30
CA ARG A 294 -15.31 12.40 -32.14
C ARG A 294 -14.34 13.57 -31.86
N GLU A 295 -14.30 14.57 -32.75
CA GLU A 295 -13.40 15.73 -32.61
C GLU A 295 -13.71 16.56 -31.36
N GLN A 296 -14.99 16.76 -31.07
CA GLN A 296 -15.42 17.49 -29.88
C GLN A 296 -14.96 16.77 -28.60
N VAL A 297 -15.16 15.45 -28.54
CA VAL A 297 -14.73 14.62 -27.41
C VAL A 297 -13.22 14.67 -27.27
N TRP A 298 -12.47 14.46 -28.37
CA TRP A 298 -11.01 14.49 -28.34
C TRP A 298 -10.46 15.81 -27.81
N ARG A 299 -10.98 16.94 -28.30
CA ARG A 299 -10.61 18.28 -27.82
C ARG A 299 -10.83 18.47 -26.31
N LEU A 300 -11.82 17.79 -25.73
CA LEU A 300 -12.14 17.87 -24.30
C LEU A 300 -11.27 16.94 -23.45
N ILE A 301 -11.01 15.71 -23.92
CA ILE A 301 -10.25 14.73 -23.13
C ILE A 301 -8.74 14.90 -23.27
N ARG A 302 -8.24 15.37 -24.43
CA ARG A 302 -6.81 15.49 -24.70
C ARG A 302 -6.07 16.33 -23.65
N PRO A 303 -6.49 17.55 -23.28
CA PRO A 303 -5.77 18.34 -22.27
C PRO A 303 -5.72 17.65 -20.91
N VAL A 304 -6.75 16.86 -20.57
CA VAL A 304 -6.79 16.09 -19.31
C VAL A 304 -5.81 14.93 -19.37
N ILE A 305 -5.69 14.25 -20.50
CA ILE A 305 -4.67 13.21 -20.72
C ILE A 305 -3.27 13.81 -20.65
N GLU A 306 -3.02 14.98 -21.25
CA GLU A 306 -1.73 15.68 -21.17
C GLU A 306 -1.35 16.00 -19.71
N GLU A 307 -2.32 16.43 -18.91
CA GLU A 307 -2.10 16.71 -17.49
C GLU A 307 -1.81 15.43 -16.69
N LEU A 308 -2.57 14.36 -16.92
CA LEU A 308 -2.35 13.05 -16.30
C LEU A 308 -0.97 12.48 -16.69
N ALA A 309 -0.58 12.61 -17.96
CA ALA A 309 0.71 12.13 -18.45
C ALA A 309 1.89 12.85 -17.78
N LYS A 310 1.78 14.15 -17.49
CA LYS A 310 2.82 14.93 -16.78
C LYS A 310 3.08 14.47 -15.35
N GLN A 311 2.14 13.75 -14.73
CA GLN A 311 2.34 13.13 -13.42
C GLN A 311 3.18 11.85 -13.49
N GLU A 312 3.54 11.42 -14.73
CA GLU A 312 4.29 10.22 -15.06
C GLU A 312 3.75 8.95 -14.36
N PRO A 313 2.45 8.63 -14.48
CA PRO A 313 1.89 7.50 -13.76
C PRO A 313 2.53 6.18 -14.21
N ASP A 314 2.65 5.22 -13.29
CA ASP A 314 3.05 3.85 -13.64
C ASP A 314 1.93 3.15 -14.42
N VAL A 315 0.68 3.44 -14.05
CA VAL A 315 -0.52 2.93 -14.72
C VAL A 315 -1.48 4.08 -15.00
N LEU A 316 -1.91 4.21 -16.25
CA LEU A 316 -3.07 5.02 -16.63
C LEU A 316 -4.23 4.10 -16.99
N THR A 317 -5.41 4.36 -16.44
CA THR A 317 -6.62 3.59 -16.73
C THR A 317 -7.83 4.49 -16.94
N ILE A 318 -8.82 3.96 -17.67
CA ILE A 318 -10.03 4.68 -18.04
C ILE A 318 -11.25 3.87 -17.61
N ALA A 319 -12.05 4.44 -16.70
CA ALA A 319 -13.28 3.84 -16.19
C ALA A 319 -14.46 4.08 -17.17
N CYS A 320 -14.33 3.60 -18.40
CA CYS A 320 -15.34 3.74 -19.44
C CYS A 320 -15.15 2.68 -20.53
N ASN A 321 -16.24 2.30 -21.20
CA ASN A 321 -16.20 1.31 -22.29
C ASN A 321 -16.14 1.93 -23.69
N THR A 322 -16.53 3.20 -23.85
CA THR A 322 -16.52 3.91 -25.15
C THR A 322 -15.28 4.77 -25.36
N THR A 323 -14.79 5.46 -24.32
CA THR A 323 -13.56 6.29 -24.40
C THR A 323 -12.32 5.53 -24.84
N PRO A 324 -12.14 4.23 -24.54
CA PRO A 324 -11.04 3.44 -25.11
C PRO A 324 -10.98 3.42 -26.65
N TYR A 325 -11.96 3.97 -27.36
CA TYR A 325 -11.83 4.30 -28.78
C TYR A 325 -10.54 5.10 -29.06
N PHE A 326 -10.18 6.05 -28.20
CA PHE A 326 -8.97 6.87 -28.33
C PHE A 326 -7.70 6.22 -27.75
N THR A 327 -7.67 4.89 -27.56
CA THR A 327 -6.54 4.20 -26.91
C THR A 327 -5.22 4.48 -27.61
N GLN A 328 -5.20 4.52 -28.95
CA GLN A 328 -3.99 4.77 -29.72
C GLN A 328 -3.50 6.21 -29.49
N GLU A 329 -4.36 7.20 -29.68
CA GLU A 329 -4.01 8.61 -29.50
C GLU A 329 -3.56 8.90 -28.06
N ILE A 330 -4.17 8.24 -27.07
CA ILE A 330 -3.74 8.34 -25.67
C ILE A 330 -2.37 7.71 -25.49
N ALA A 331 -2.13 6.51 -26.00
CA ALA A 331 -0.85 5.82 -25.85
C ALA A 331 0.34 6.61 -26.43
N GLU A 332 0.13 7.31 -27.54
CA GLU A 332 1.14 8.18 -28.18
C GLU A 332 1.56 9.37 -27.30
N MET A 333 0.72 9.75 -26.32
CA MET A 333 0.99 10.87 -25.40
C MET A 333 1.68 10.43 -24.11
N LEU A 334 1.84 9.12 -23.88
CA LEU A 334 2.38 8.58 -22.63
C LEU A 334 3.86 8.26 -22.75
N ASP A 335 4.59 8.37 -21.63
CA ASP A 335 5.95 7.85 -21.51
C ASP A 335 5.93 6.32 -21.69
N ARG A 336 6.99 5.77 -22.30
CA ARG A 336 7.11 4.31 -22.54
C ARG A 336 7.04 3.48 -21.25
N ARG A 337 7.33 4.07 -20.09
CA ARG A 337 7.24 3.42 -18.77
C ARG A 337 5.80 3.31 -18.28
N THR A 338 4.90 4.21 -18.71
CA THR A 338 3.49 4.19 -18.32
C THR A 338 2.75 3.06 -19.02
N THR A 339 2.04 2.25 -18.25
CA THR A 339 1.16 1.20 -18.80
C THR A 339 -0.26 1.72 -18.94
N LEU A 340 -0.79 1.75 -20.16
CA LEU A 340 -2.20 2.05 -20.43
C LEU A 340 -3.04 0.77 -20.33
N LEU A 341 -3.97 0.72 -19.38
CA LEU A 341 -4.92 -0.37 -19.21
C LEU A 341 -6.35 0.09 -19.51
N THR A 342 -7.06 -0.62 -20.38
CA THR A 342 -8.42 -0.29 -20.80
C THR A 342 -9.30 -1.52 -20.77
N THR A 343 -10.63 -1.35 -20.62
CA THR A 343 -11.57 -2.48 -20.57
C THR A 343 -11.52 -3.39 -21.80
N PRO A 344 -11.36 -2.91 -23.06
CA PRO A 344 -11.24 -3.80 -24.21
C PRO A 344 -9.97 -4.65 -24.15
N ARG A 345 -8.83 -4.04 -23.78
CA ARG A 345 -7.55 -4.73 -23.73
C ARG A 345 -7.55 -5.86 -22.72
N VAL A 346 -7.97 -5.57 -21.48
CA VAL A 346 -7.99 -6.57 -20.40
C VAL A 346 -9.03 -7.66 -20.65
N THR A 347 -10.14 -7.33 -21.33
CA THR A 347 -11.14 -8.33 -21.74
C THR A 347 -10.56 -9.27 -22.79
N LEU A 348 -9.87 -8.73 -23.79
CA LEU A 348 -9.20 -9.55 -24.80
C LEU A 348 -8.13 -10.47 -24.19
N ASP A 349 -7.30 -9.92 -23.29
CA ASP A 349 -6.25 -10.69 -22.62
C ASP A 349 -6.85 -11.84 -21.77
N PHE A 350 -7.98 -11.58 -21.09
CA PHE A 350 -8.75 -12.62 -20.38
C PHE A 350 -9.25 -13.72 -21.31
N LEU A 351 -9.91 -13.36 -22.42
CA LEU A 351 -10.48 -14.32 -23.36
C LEU A 351 -9.39 -15.19 -24.00
N LYS A 352 -8.26 -14.59 -24.39
CA LYS A 352 -7.09 -15.30 -24.92
C LYS A 352 -6.51 -16.29 -23.90
N ALA A 353 -6.29 -15.85 -22.66
CA ALA A 353 -5.73 -16.70 -21.61
C ALA A 353 -6.62 -17.92 -21.32
N ARG A 354 -7.93 -17.80 -21.53
CA ARG A 354 -8.91 -18.88 -21.34
C ARG A 354 -9.27 -19.63 -22.62
N GLN A 355 -8.64 -19.31 -23.75
CA GLN A 355 -8.94 -19.89 -25.06
C GLN A 355 -10.43 -19.78 -25.45
N ILE A 356 -11.07 -18.69 -25.05
CA ILE A 356 -12.48 -18.41 -25.38
C ILE A 356 -12.54 -17.80 -26.77
N SER A 357 -13.12 -18.53 -27.72
CA SER A 357 -13.26 -18.10 -29.11
C SER A 357 -14.59 -17.39 -29.41
N GLN A 358 -15.54 -17.38 -28.49
CA GLN A 358 -16.85 -16.74 -28.68
C GLN A 358 -17.32 -16.02 -27.39
N VAL A 359 -17.81 -14.79 -27.54
CA VAL A 359 -18.31 -13.96 -26.43
C VAL A 359 -19.53 -13.13 -26.86
N ALA A 360 -20.49 -12.91 -25.96
CA ALA A 360 -21.50 -11.87 -26.14
C ALA A 360 -21.09 -10.60 -25.39
N LEU A 361 -21.21 -9.43 -26.03
CA LEU A 361 -20.96 -8.14 -25.38
C LEU A 361 -22.30 -7.48 -25.01
N ILE A 362 -22.53 -7.30 -23.72
CA ILE A 362 -23.69 -6.56 -23.20
C ILE A 362 -23.26 -5.11 -23.00
N GLY A 363 -23.54 -4.28 -24.00
CA GLY A 363 -23.15 -2.87 -24.04
C GLY A 363 -24.12 -2.04 -24.87
N ILE A 364 -23.97 -0.72 -24.83
CA ILE A 364 -24.65 0.18 -25.79
C ILE A 364 -24.11 -0.05 -27.21
N PRO A 365 -24.78 0.46 -28.28
CA PRO A 365 -24.35 0.22 -29.66
C PRO A 365 -22.88 0.58 -29.95
N TYR A 366 -22.35 1.66 -29.37
CA TYR A 366 -20.94 2.07 -29.50
C TYR A 366 -19.93 1.15 -28.80
N VAL A 367 -20.40 0.14 -28.08
CA VAL A 367 -19.59 -0.91 -27.46
C VAL A 367 -19.80 -2.23 -28.19
N ALA A 368 -21.05 -2.60 -28.49
CA ALA A 368 -21.40 -3.94 -28.98
C ALA A 368 -21.65 -4.05 -30.49
N GLU A 369 -21.88 -2.96 -31.22
CA GLU A 369 -22.44 -3.04 -32.59
C GLU A 369 -21.76 -2.16 -33.65
N LEU A 370 -21.34 -0.95 -33.30
CA LEU A 370 -20.93 0.07 -34.28
C LEU A 370 -19.48 -0.11 -34.72
N GLU A 371 -19.14 -1.30 -35.24
CA GLU A 371 -17.85 -1.73 -35.81
C GLU A 371 -16.67 -0.77 -35.58
N GLU A 372 -16.48 0.22 -36.47
CA GLU A 372 -15.36 1.17 -36.46
C GLU A 372 -15.28 2.06 -35.21
N TRP A 373 -16.41 2.28 -34.54
CA TRP A 373 -16.54 3.08 -33.32
C TRP A 373 -16.45 2.25 -32.04
N SER A 374 -16.52 0.91 -32.14
CA SER A 374 -16.38 0.03 -30.98
C SER A 374 -14.91 -0.22 -30.64
N ALA A 375 -14.54 0.18 -29.43
CA ALA A 375 -13.22 -0.12 -28.88
C ALA A 375 -12.99 -1.62 -28.63
N PHE A 376 -14.05 -2.44 -28.58
CA PHE A 376 -13.99 -3.88 -28.33
C PHE A 376 -13.96 -4.70 -29.62
N LEU A 377 -14.85 -4.41 -30.58
CA LEU A 377 -15.10 -5.30 -31.71
C LEU A 377 -13.86 -5.53 -32.57
N ARG A 378 -13.13 -4.45 -32.90
CA ARG A 378 -11.95 -4.57 -33.77
C ARG A 378 -10.85 -5.42 -33.13
N PRO A 379 -10.36 -5.15 -31.90
CA PRO A 379 -9.36 -6.01 -31.25
C PRO A 379 -9.80 -7.46 -31.06
N LEU A 380 -11.08 -7.72 -30.77
CA LEU A 380 -11.61 -9.07 -30.61
C LEU A 380 -11.61 -9.83 -31.94
N ARG A 381 -12.08 -9.21 -33.03
CA ARG A 381 -12.09 -9.81 -34.38
C ARG A 381 -10.67 -10.09 -34.89
N GLU A 382 -9.76 -9.13 -34.74
CA GLU A 382 -8.34 -9.28 -35.12
C GLU A 382 -7.68 -10.44 -34.35
N ALA A 383 -8.16 -10.76 -33.16
CA ALA A 383 -7.69 -11.88 -32.35
C ALA A 383 -8.41 -13.21 -32.63
N GLY A 384 -9.35 -13.26 -33.58
CA GLY A 384 -10.13 -14.45 -33.90
C GLY A 384 -11.21 -14.79 -32.86
N VAL A 385 -11.65 -13.82 -32.06
CA VAL A 385 -12.78 -13.99 -31.12
C VAL A 385 -14.07 -13.55 -31.82
N GLU A 386 -15.01 -14.48 -31.94
CA GLU A 386 -16.36 -14.19 -32.44
C GLU A 386 -17.17 -13.44 -31.40
N VAL A 387 -17.76 -12.33 -31.81
CA VAL A 387 -18.70 -11.57 -30.97
C VAL A 387 -20.12 -11.87 -31.41
N GLU A 388 -20.94 -12.42 -30.53
CA GLU A 388 -22.34 -12.70 -30.82
C GLU A 388 -23.08 -11.39 -31.13
N LYS A 389 -23.76 -11.37 -32.27
CA LYS A 389 -24.65 -10.27 -32.65
C LYS A 389 -26.01 -10.46 -31.98
N LEU A 390 -26.33 -9.59 -31.04
CA LEU A 390 -27.62 -9.60 -30.36
C LEU A 390 -28.75 -9.18 -31.30
N SER A 391 -29.96 -9.68 -31.03
CA SER A 391 -31.14 -9.25 -31.78
C SER A 391 -31.53 -7.80 -31.42
N PRO A 392 -32.22 -7.06 -32.31
CA PRO A 392 -32.72 -5.72 -31.99
C PRO A 392 -33.56 -5.66 -30.71
N LYS A 393 -34.38 -6.69 -30.47
CA LYS A 393 -35.17 -6.85 -29.25
C LYS A 393 -34.30 -6.94 -28.00
N ALA A 394 -33.22 -7.72 -28.05
CA ALA A 394 -32.30 -7.87 -26.93
C ALA A 394 -31.63 -6.55 -26.57
N LEU A 395 -31.19 -5.81 -27.58
CA LEU A 395 -30.54 -4.52 -27.40
C LEU A 395 -31.48 -3.47 -26.82
N GLU A 396 -32.73 -3.44 -27.29
CA GLU A 396 -33.78 -2.58 -26.73
C GLU A 396 -34.00 -2.89 -25.25
N ARG A 397 -34.20 -4.16 -24.89
CA ARG A 397 -34.39 -4.59 -23.49
C ARG A 397 -33.18 -4.30 -22.61
N ILE A 398 -31.96 -4.46 -23.12
CA ILE A 398 -30.70 -4.13 -22.41
C ILE A 398 -30.62 -2.62 -22.15
N ASN A 399 -30.94 -1.79 -23.16
CA ASN A 399 -30.94 -0.34 -23.03
C ASN A 399 -32.00 0.13 -22.02
N GLU A 400 -33.23 -0.39 -22.11
CA GLU A 400 -34.30 -0.11 -21.14
C GLU A 400 -33.90 -0.47 -19.71
N LEU A 401 -33.27 -1.64 -19.53
CA LEU A 401 -32.75 -2.07 -18.25
C LEU A 401 -31.66 -1.12 -17.73
N ALA A 402 -30.71 -0.71 -18.57
CA ALA A 402 -29.68 0.26 -18.18
C ALA A 402 -30.29 1.59 -17.73
N PHE A 403 -31.31 2.10 -18.42
CA PHE A 403 -32.05 3.29 -18.01
C PHE A 403 -32.88 3.09 -16.73
N ALA A 404 -33.45 1.89 -16.53
CA ALA A 404 -34.18 1.57 -15.31
C ALA A 404 -33.24 1.59 -14.09
N VAL A 405 -32.05 0.99 -14.20
CA VAL A 405 -31.02 1.04 -13.15
C VAL A 405 -30.64 2.48 -12.81
N LYS A 406 -30.39 3.34 -13.80
CA LYS A 406 -30.06 4.77 -13.58
C LYS A 406 -31.12 5.54 -12.81
N ARG A 407 -32.40 5.24 -13.03
CA ARG A 407 -33.52 5.97 -12.43
C ARG A 407 -33.94 5.41 -11.08
N SER A 408 -33.65 4.15 -10.82
CA SER A 408 -34.05 3.48 -9.59
C SER A 408 -33.24 3.96 -8.38
N ALA A 409 -33.90 4.11 -7.23
CA ALA A 409 -33.18 4.15 -5.96
C ALA A 409 -32.47 2.80 -5.76
N ALA A 410 -31.19 2.84 -5.40
CA ALA A 410 -30.30 1.68 -5.22
C ALA A 410 -30.63 0.89 -3.93
N THR A 411 -31.89 0.48 -3.77
CA THR A 411 -32.34 -0.42 -2.71
C THR A 411 -32.14 -1.87 -3.15
N GLU A 412 -31.86 -2.75 -2.20
CA GLU A 412 -31.63 -4.17 -2.46
C GLU A 412 -32.81 -4.84 -3.19
N ALA A 413 -34.05 -4.49 -2.81
CA ALA A 413 -35.26 -5.01 -3.45
C ALA A 413 -35.37 -4.60 -4.93
N ASN A 414 -35.06 -3.34 -5.26
CA ASN A 414 -35.10 -2.85 -6.63
C ASN A 414 -34.01 -3.51 -7.49
N LEU A 415 -32.77 -3.56 -6.98
CA LEU A 415 -31.65 -4.17 -7.68
C LEU A 415 -31.88 -5.66 -7.92
N THR A 416 -32.46 -6.38 -6.95
CA THR A 416 -32.83 -7.79 -7.11
C THR A 416 -33.89 -7.98 -8.20
N SER A 417 -34.90 -7.12 -8.26
CA SER A 417 -35.93 -7.15 -9.31
C SER A 417 -35.31 -6.93 -10.71
N LEU A 418 -34.49 -5.89 -10.86
CA LEU A 418 -33.81 -5.59 -12.13
C LEU A 418 -32.79 -6.68 -12.51
N ALA A 419 -32.14 -7.32 -11.54
CA ALA A 419 -31.27 -8.47 -11.75
C ALA A 419 -32.03 -9.69 -12.31
N ASN A 420 -33.29 -9.90 -11.91
CA ASN A 420 -34.13 -10.94 -12.52
C ASN A 420 -34.48 -10.62 -13.98
N VAL A 421 -34.70 -9.34 -14.30
CA VAL A 421 -34.91 -8.89 -15.70
C VAL A 421 -33.65 -9.13 -16.53
N LEU A 422 -32.47 -8.77 -16.00
CA LEU A 422 -31.19 -9.06 -16.66
C LEU A 422 -31.07 -10.55 -16.97
N ARG A 423 -31.32 -11.41 -15.98
CA ARG A 423 -31.26 -12.86 -16.16
C ARG A 423 -32.18 -13.35 -17.26
N ASP A 424 -33.43 -12.90 -17.30
CA ASP A 424 -34.37 -13.28 -18.36
C ASP A 424 -33.87 -12.92 -19.75
N ILE A 425 -33.29 -11.72 -19.91
CA ILE A 425 -32.66 -11.29 -21.17
C ILE A 425 -31.50 -12.22 -21.51
N LEU A 426 -30.58 -12.45 -20.57
CA LEU A 426 -29.39 -13.26 -20.80
C LEU A 426 -29.73 -14.71 -21.11
N ASP A 427 -30.73 -15.31 -20.47
CA ASP A 427 -31.12 -16.70 -20.70
C ASP A 427 -31.85 -16.89 -22.03
N ARG A 428 -32.71 -15.94 -22.42
CA ARG A 428 -33.58 -16.09 -23.59
C ARG A 428 -33.03 -15.52 -24.89
N GLU A 429 -32.16 -14.52 -24.80
CA GLU A 429 -31.80 -13.68 -25.95
C GLU A 429 -30.30 -13.64 -26.25
N VAL A 430 -29.48 -14.33 -25.44
CA VAL A 430 -28.03 -14.44 -25.62
C VAL A 430 -27.67 -15.92 -25.74
N ASN A 431 -26.94 -16.32 -26.76
CA ASN A 431 -26.57 -17.73 -26.99
C ASN A 431 -25.16 -18.07 -26.49
N ALA A 432 -24.25 -17.10 -26.47
CA ALA A 432 -22.87 -17.29 -26.06
C ALA A 432 -22.78 -17.79 -24.61
N GLN A 433 -21.85 -18.71 -24.39
CA GLN A 433 -21.55 -19.22 -23.05
C GLN A 433 -20.78 -18.20 -22.21
N THR A 434 -19.91 -17.40 -22.82
CA THR A 434 -19.23 -16.31 -22.12
C THR A 434 -19.88 -14.99 -22.47
N ILE A 435 -20.24 -14.21 -21.46
CA ILE A 435 -20.96 -12.94 -21.62
C ILE A 435 -20.17 -11.86 -20.89
N ALA A 436 -19.68 -10.87 -21.64
CA ALA A 436 -18.98 -9.72 -21.09
C ALA A 436 -19.95 -8.56 -20.86
N ILE A 437 -20.06 -8.14 -19.62
CA ILE A 437 -20.87 -7.00 -19.20
C ILE A 437 -20.02 -5.75 -19.38
N ALA A 438 -20.29 -5.04 -20.48
CA ALA A 438 -19.60 -3.82 -20.90
C ALA A 438 -20.52 -2.59 -20.74
N LEU A 439 -21.31 -2.59 -19.67
CA LEU A 439 -22.19 -1.51 -19.22
C LEU A 439 -22.02 -1.38 -17.70
N THR A 440 -21.51 -0.23 -17.25
CA THR A 440 -21.15 -0.03 -15.84
C THR A 440 -22.39 0.04 -14.95
N GLU A 441 -23.52 0.49 -15.48
CA GLU A 441 -24.81 0.47 -14.78
C GLU A 441 -25.31 -0.96 -14.56
N ILE A 442 -25.22 -1.82 -15.58
CA ILE A 442 -25.62 -3.23 -15.47
C ILE A 442 -24.69 -4.00 -14.52
N SER A 443 -23.44 -3.58 -14.40
CA SER A 443 -22.46 -4.21 -13.50
C SER A 443 -22.91 -4.18 -12.03
N GLN A 444 -23.74 -3.21 -11.63
CA GLN A 444 -24.34 -3.13 -10.28
C GLN A 444 -25.31 -4.27 -9.97
N LEU A 445 -25.88 -4.92 -11.01
CA LEU A 445 -26.80 -6.04 -10.86
C LEU A 445 -26.09 -7.38 -10.69
N LEU A 446 -24.77 -7.44 -10.96
CA LEU A 446 -24.03 -8.69 -10.98
C LEU A 446 -23.95 -9.44 -9.64
N PRO A 447 -23.77 -8.77 -8.49
CA PRO A 447 -23.84 -9.44 -7.19
C PRO A 447 -25.15 -10.20 -6.96
N PHE A 448 -26.25 -9.73 -7.56
CA PHE A 448 -27.60 -10.28 -7.40
C PHE A 448 -27.98 -11.32 -8.47
N THR A 449 -27.15 -11.51 -9.50
CA THR A 449 -27.42 -12.47 -10.59
C THR A 449 -26.63 -13.77 -10.50
N ARG A 450 -25.49 -13.79 -9.77
CA ARG A 450 -24.54 -14.93 -9.72
C ARG A 450 -25.12 -16.27 -9.23
N ARG A 451 -26.29 -16.29 -8.57
CA ARG A 451 -26.86 -17.51 -7.98
C ARG A 451 -27.76 -18.34 -8.91
N SER A 452 -28.13 -17.87 -10.11
CA SER A 452 -29.19 -18.58 -10.87
C SER A 452 -29.23 -18.32 -12.37
N ILE A 453 -28.10 -18.08 -13.03
CA ILE A 453 -28.06 -18.08 -14.51
C ILE A 453 -28.10 -19.53 -14.99
N SER A 454 -28.65 -19.78 -16.18
CA SER A 454 -28.67 -21.11 -16.80
C SER A 454 -27.29 -21.82 -16.73
N ARG A 455 -27.32 -23.14 -16.43
CA ARG A 455 -26.12 -24.00 -16.34
C ARG A 455 -25.28 -23.85 -17.63
N GLY A 456 -24.06 -23.35 -17.50
CA GLY A 456 -23.08 -23.25 -18.59
C GLY A 456 -22.61 -21.82 -18.88
N LYS A 457 -23.43 -20.80 -18.57
CA LYS A 457 -23.07 -19.41 -18.86
C LYS A 457 -22.15 -18.81 -17.80
N THR A 458 -21.13 -18.10 -18.26
CA THR A 458 -20.14 -17.38 -17.46
C THR A 458 -20.30 -15.89 -17.71
N LEU A 459 -20.56 -15.12 -16.65
CA LEU A 459 -20.58 -13.66 -16.72
C LEU A 459 -19.23 -13.09 -16.32
N ILE A 460 -18.70 -12.19 -17.14
CA ILE A 460 -17.51 -11.41 -16.82
C ILE A 460 -17.86 -9.92 -16.72
N ASP A 461 -17.48 -9.29 -15.61
CA ASP A 461 -17.59 -7.85 -15.40
C ASP A 461 -16.32 -7.20 -15.97
N THR A 462 -16.45 -6.45 -17.06
CA THR A 462 -15.30 -5.78 -17.69
C THR A 462 -14.60 -4.78 -16.77
N LEU A 463 -15.33 -4.19 -15.82
CA LEU A 463 -14.77 -3.28 -14.82
C LEU A 463 -14.01 -4.06 -13.72
N ASP A 464 -14.49 -5.24 -13.33
CA ASP A 464 -13.78 -6.12 -12.39
C ASP A 464 -12.48 -6.68 -13.00
N LEU A 465 -12.51 -7.04 -14.29
CA LEU A 465 -11.31 -7.44 -15.03
C LEU A 465 -10.27 -6.32 -15.07
N LEU A 466 -10.71 -5.07 -15.33
CA LEU A 466 -9.84 -3.91 -15.32
C LEU A 466 -9.28 -3.63 -13.93
N ALA A 467 -10.10 -3.73 -12.88
CA ALA A 467 -9.66 -3.54 -11.51
C ALA A 467 -8.55 -4.54 -11.12
N ASN A 468 -8.75 -5.81 -11.46
CA ASN A 468 -7.78 -6.86 -11.22
C ASN A 468 -6.47 -6.62 -11.99
N ALA A 469 -6.58 -6.25 -13.27
CA ALA A 469 -5.46 -5.92 -14.13
C ALA A 469 -4.59 -4.78 -13.57
N VAL A 470 -5.24 -3.69 -13.16
CA VAL A 470 -4.57 -2.53 -12.56
C VAL A 470 -3.90 -2.92 -11.25
N ALA A 471 -4.59 -3.63 -10.36
CA ALA A 471 -4.04 -4.09 -9.09
C ALA A 471 -2.77 -4.94 -9.28
N LEU A 472 -2.82 -5.96 -10.14
CA LEU A 472 -1.66 -6.80 -10.42
C LEU A 472 -0.49 -6.00 -11.02
N ARG A 473 -0.78 -5.07 -11.94
CA ARG A 473 0.25 -4.25 -12.56
C ARG A 473 0.95 -3.31 -11.57
N LEU A 474 0.20 -2.69 -10.66
CA LEU A 474 0.75 -1.86 -9.58
C LEU A 474 1.57 -2.70 -8.60
N LEU A 475 1.14 -3.92 -8.31
CA LEU A 475 1.88 -4.89 -7.49
C LEU A 475 3.08 -5.51 -8.21
N LYS A 476 3.33 -5.14 -9.48
CA LYS A 476 4.35 -5.75 -10.36
C LYS A 476 4.23 -7.28 -10.45
N LYS A 477 3.02 -7.81 -10.24
CA LYS A 477 2.72 -9.24 -10.38
C LYS A 477 2.37 -9.57 -11.83
N PRO A 478 2.69 -10.78 -12.32
CA PRO A 478 2.28 -11.22 -13.64
C PRO A 478 0.75 -11.28 -13.73
N PHE A 479 0.20 -11.04 -14.92
CA PHE A 479 -1.21 -11.27 -15.22
C PHE A 479 -1.50 -12.77 -15.19
N VAL A 480 -2.08 -13.25 -14.09
CA VAL A 480 -2.54 -14.64 -13.98
C VAL A 480 -4.06 -14.64 -13.94
N TYR A 481 -4.69 -14.90 -15.10
CA TYR A 481 -6.10 -15.28 -15.14
C TYR A 481 -6.16 -16.77 -14.77
N SER A 482 -6.34 -17.08 -13.47
CA SER A 482 -6.52 -18.46 -13.02
C SER A 482 -7.70 -19.11 -13.75
N ALA A 483 -7.70 -20.43 -13.93
CA ALA A 483 -8.71 -21.17 -14.71
C ALA A 483 -10.11 -21.30 -14.04
N THR A 484 -10.31 -20.73 -12.85
CA THR A 484 -11.53 -20.88 -12.06
C THR A 484 -12.18 -19.51 -11.79
N TYR A 485 -13.42 -19.36 -12.27
CA TYR A 485 -14.38 -18.30 -11.91
C TYR A 485 -15.69 -18.96 -11.48
#